data_AF-A0A1H8Q9N2-F1
#
_entry.id   AF-A0A1H8Q9N2-F1
#
_cell.length_a   1.000
_cell.length_b   1.000
_cell.length_c   1.000
_cell.angle_alpha   90.00
_cell.angle_beta   90.00
_cell.angle_gamma   90.00
#
_symmetry.space_group_name_H-M   'P 1'
#
loop_
_entity.id
_entity.type
_entity.pdbx_description
1 polymer ?
#
loop_
_entity_poly.entity_id
_entity_poly.type
_entity_poly.pdbx_seq_one_letter_code
_entity_poly.pdbx_strand_id
1 'polypeptide(L)'
;MHVGAGDVIELAVDDAGNPERYRIDRVEQGAMQLLEAVRIESEVYVLSDIGEDTPGVSPFVPPVPVLPVFLDLPLMTGDEVPHAPHIAVTAKPWPGTVALYNSDSDSNYRLDQIIGHRAVVGVSETPLFAASSSLLDKGPDLQIRLTAGQLEGVDEAALLSGRNLAAIGDGSAGNWELFQFQRAELLEPNTYLLRNRLRGQLGSDGIMPAQWPSGSTFVLIDPALTQIALKTAARNLARHYRIGPARRGYDDPSYEHRIEAFSGIGLRPYAPCHLRVTADGAGGSMWSWIRRTRIDGDEWDLPEVPLGEESEVYVVRVMQGSMILREAVTTTPNWIYTAAEKADDGVSVPYEVHVAQISARFGAGLFARATVSD
;
A
#
# COMPACT_ATOMS: atom_id res chain seq x y z
N MET A 1 9.96 81.64 -19.76
CA MET A 1 9.26 80.60 -18.97
C MET A 1 10.05 80.48 -17.67
N HIS A 2 9.43 80.62 -16.50
CA HIS A 2 10.17 80.56 -15.22
C HIS A 2 10.47 79.10 -14.90
N VAL A 3 11.62 78.62 -15.35
CA VAL A 3 12.10 77.26 -15.08
C VAL A 3 13.45 77.37 -14.38
N GLY A 4 13.55 76.82 -13.17
CA GLY A 4 14.72 76.88 -12.30
C GLY A 4 15.43 75.53 -12.17
N ALA A 5 16.58 75.54 -11.51
CA ALA A 5 17.27 74.30 -11.13
C ALA A 5 16.43 73.54 -10.09
N GLY A 6 16.25 72.24 -10.29
CA GLY A 6 15.38 71.36 -9.50
C GLY A 6 14.00 71.13 -10.11
N ASP A 7 13.57 71.96 -11.08
CA ASP A 7 12.30 71.77 -11.76
C ASP A 7 12.35 70.56 -12.70
N VAL A 8 11.20 69.91 -12.88
CA VAL A 8 11.02 68.82 -13.85
C VAL A 8 10.19 69.35 -15.01
N ILE A 9 10.70 69.17 -16.21
CA ILE A 9 10.00 69.51 -17.45
C ILE A 9 9.65 68.24 -18.22
N GLU A 10 8.52 68.29 -18.92
CA GLU A 10 8.09 67.24 -19.85
C GLU A 10 8.43 67.68 -21.28
N LEU A 11 9.15 66.82 -22.00
CA LEU A 11 9.45 66.99 -23.41
C LEU A 11 8.82 65.83 -24.19
N ALA A 12 8.16 66.15 -25.30
CA ALA A 12 7.69 65.14 -26.24
C ALA A 12 8.83 64.80 -27.20
N VAL A 13 9.30 63.55 -27.19
CA VAL A 13 10.56 63.18 -27.87
C VAL A 13 10.42 62.00 -28.85
N ASP A 14 9.29 61.29 -28.91
CA ASP A 14 9.09 60.22 -29.89
C ASP A 14 7.85 60.40 -30.79
N ASP A 15 7.87 59.79 -31.98
CA ASP A 15 6.74 59.71 -32.92
C ASP A 15 5.51 58.95 -32.34
N ALA A 16 5.65 58.38 -31.14
CA ALA A 16 4.60 57.70 -30.39
C ALA A 16 3.92 58.59 -29.31
N GLY A 17 4.41 59.80 -29.08
CA GLY A 17 3.79 60.81 -28.21
C GLY A 17 3.91 60.56 -26.71
N ASN A 18 4.89 59.75 -26.26
CA ASN A 18 5.07 59.52 -24.83
C ASN A 18 5.86 60.68 -24.19
N PRO A 19 5.34 61.31 -23.12
CA PRO A 19 6.03 62.42 -22.47
C PRO A 19 7.23 61.91 -21.67
N GLU A 20 8.42 62.38 -21.99
CA GLU A 20 9.63 62.10 -21.22
C GLU A 20 9.91 63.23 -20.22
N ARG A 21 10.29 62.86 -18.99
CA ARG A 21 10.54 63.80 -17.90
C ARG A 21 12.03 64.04 -17.71
N TYR A 22 12.40 65.31 -17.59
CA TYR A 22 13.77 65.75 -17.38
C TYR A 22 13.83 66.67 -16.16
N ARG A 23 14.67 66.33 -15.18
CA ARG A 23 14.98 67.22 -14.05
C ARG A 23 16.11 68.15 -14.46
N ILE A 24 15.95 69.43 -14.22
CA ILE A 24 16.95 70.44 -14.55
C ILE A 24 17.95 70.54 -13.42
N ASP A 25 19.21 70.31 -13.73
CA ASP A 25 20.29 70.36 -12.73
C ASP A 25 20.98 71.74 -12.76
N ARG A 26 21.08 72.39 -13.92
CA ARG A 26 21.75 73.69 -14.07
C ARG A 26 21.00 74.62 -15.00
N VAL A 27 20.89 75.89 -14.61
CA VAL A 27 20.26 76.96 -15.38
C VAL A 27 21.25 78.11 -15.53
N GLU A 28 21.56 78.47 -16.77
CA GLU A 28 22.31 79.68 -17.10
C GLU A 28 21.38 80.70 -17.75
N GLN A 29 21.30 81.90 -17.17
CA GLN A 29 20.43 82.98 -17.65
C GLN A 29 21.27 84.13 -18.22
N GLY A 30 21.18 84.33 -19.54
CA GLY A 30 21.73 85.48 -20.26
C GLY A 30 20.69 86.06 -21.23
N ALA A 31 21.09 86.39 -22.46
CA ALA A 31 20.12 86.80 -23.50
C ALA A 31 19.20 85.64 -23.95
N MET A 32 19.61 84.40 -23.71
CA MET A 32 18.81 83.18 -23.83
C MET A 32 18.98 82.34 -22.56
N GLN A 33 18.04 81.43 -22.30
CA GLN A 33 18.08 80.52 -21.16
C GLN A 33 18.63 79.17 -21.62
N LEU A 34 19.79 78.77 -21.10
CA LEU A 34 20.34 77.43 -21.29
C LEU A 34 20.00 76.54 -20.10
N LEU A 35 19.53 75.33 -20.37
CA LEU A 35 19.13 74.34 -19.37
C LEU A 35 19.93 73.06 -19.59
N GLU A 36 20.60 72.58 -18.54
CA GLU A 36 21.14 71.22 -18.50
C GLU A 36 20.20 70.37 -17.65
N ALA A 37 19.69 69.30 -18.23
CA ALA A 37 18.71 68.44 -17.60
C ALA A 37 19.06 66.97 -17.77
N VAL A 38 18.69 66.17 -16.78
CA VAL A 38 18.88 64.72 -16.75
C VAL A 38 17.53 64.04 -16.81
N ARG A 39 17.40 63.01 -17.65
CA ARG A 39 16.18 62.22 -17.79
C ARG A 39 15.89 61.49 -16.47
N ILE A 40 14.65 61.58 -16.00
CA ILE A 40 14.19 60.86 -14.81
C ILE A 40 12.98 60.00 -15.15
N GLU A 41 12.94 58.81 -14.55
CA GLU A 41 11.77 57.92 -14.64
C GLU A 41 11.07 57.90 -13.27
N SER A 42 9.78 58.16 -13.26
CA SER A 42 8.98 58.25 -12.03
C SER A 42 8.82 56.90 -11.31
N GLU A 43 9.03 55.78 -12.01
CA GLU A 43 8.87 54.42 -11.46
C GLU A 43 9.98 54.05 -10.45
N VAL A 44 11.10 54.77 -10.43
CA VAL A 44 12.22 54.51 -9.50
C VAL A 44 11.91 54.94 -8.06
N TYR A 45 10.85 55.71 -7.82
CA TYR A 45 10.46 56.23 -6.50
C TYR A 45 9.23 55.53 -5.90
N VAL A 46 8.76 54.46 -6.50
CA VAL A 46 7.68 53.64 -5.94
C VAL A 46 8.30 52.66 -4.94
N LEU A 47 7.82 52.67 -3.70
CA LEU A 47 8.17 51.62 -2.74
C LEU A 47 7.82 50.26 -3.35
N SER A 48 8.80 49.35 -3.44
CA SER A 48 8.53 47.97 -3.79
C SER A 48 7.67 47.34 -2.69
N ASP A 49 6.50 46.81 -3.07
CA ASP A 49 5.63 46.04 -2.17
C ASP A 49 6.24 44.65 -1.95
N ILE A 50 7.30 44.60 -1.14
CA ILE A 50 7.90 43.35 -0.70
C ILE A 50 7.08 42.91 0.52
N GLY A 51 6.12 42.03 0.30
CA GLY A 51 5.39 41.39 1.39
C GLY A 51 6.37 40.74 2.36
N GLU A 52 6.37 41.17 3.63
CA GLU A 52 7.04 40.42 4.69
C GLU A 52 6.30 39.08 4.85
N ASP A 53 6.93 37.99 4.39
CA ASP A 53 6.55 36.63 4.77
C ASP A 53 6.80 36.49 6.28
N THR A 54 5.79 36.85 7.07
CA THR A 54 5.79 36.53 8.49
C THR A 54 5.79 35.01 8.61
N PRO A 55 6.78 34.39 9.29
CA PRO A 55 6.81 32.94 9.43
C PRO A 55 5.53 32.50 10.16
N GLY A 56 4.66 31.80 9.43
CA GLY A 56 3.40 31.32 9.97
C GLY A 56 3.65 30.41 11.17
N VAL A 57 3.07 30.76 12.32
CA VAL A 57 3.07 29.89 13.49
C VAL A 57 2.22 28.67 13.15
N SER A 58 2.86 27.53 12.90
CA SER A 58 2.13 26.28 12.72
C SER A 58 1.33 26.00 14.00
N PRO A 59 0.02 25.68 13.90
CA PRO A 59 -0.80 25.43 15.07
C PRO A 59 -0.20 24.28 15.89
N PHE A 60 -0.17 24.45 17.22
CA PHE A 60 0.26 23.39 18.14
C PHE A 60 -0.68 22.19 18.03
N VAL A 61 -0.16 21.05 17.60
CA VAL A 61 -0.89 19.78 17.59
C VAL A 61 -0.49 19.01 18.85
N PRO A 62 -1.43 18.71 19.77
CA PRO A 62 -1.10 17.92 20.94
C PRO A 62 -0.61 16.53 20.49
N PRO A 63 0.43 15.98 21.13
CA PRO A 63 0.91 14.63 20.83
C PRO A 63 -0.17 13.64 21.27
N VAL A 64 -0.94 13.14 20.29
CA VAL A 64 -1.90 12.06 20.47
C VAL A 64 -1.28 10.74 19.99
N PRO A 65 -1.65 9.61 20.61
CA PRO A 65 -1.29 8.30 20.07
C PRO A 65 -1.71 8.17 18.60
N VAL A 66 -0.88 7.48 17.84
CA VAL A 66 -1.15 7.15 16.44
C VAL A 66 -1.77 5.75 16.35
N LEU A 67 -2.42 5.46 15.22
CA LEU A 67 -2.91 4.11 14.90
C LEU A 67 -1.94 3.43 13.93
N PRO A 68 -1.04 2.55 14.41
CA PRO A 68 -0.22 1.71 13.55
C PRO A 68 -0.97 0.43 13.16
N VAL A 69 -0.86 0.04 11.89
CA VAL A 69 -1.32 -1.25 11.36
C VAL A 69 -0.15 -1.88 10.62
N PHE A 70 0.31 -3.04 11.09
CA PHE A 70 1.33 -3.83 10.41
C PHE A 70 0.67 -4.76 9.39
N LEU A 71 1.28 -4.90 8.21
CA LEU A 71 0.79 -5.73 7.13
C LEU A 71 1.93 -6.59 6.56
N ASP A 72 1.98 -7.85 6.96
CA ASP A 72 2.79 -8.88 6.31
C ASP A 72 2.04 -9.35 5.05
N LEU A 73 2.38 -8.76 3.91
CA LEU A 73 1.65 -8.89 2.66
C LEU A 73 2.37 -9.79 1.66
N PRO A 74 1.63 -10.37 0.68
CA PRO A 74 2.23 -10.89 -0.55
C PRO A 74 3.01 -9.81 -1.30
N LEU A 75 3.85 -10.21 -2.26
CA LEU A 75 4.46 -9.28 -3.21
C LEU A 75 3.37 -8.66 -4.08
N MET A 76 3.44 -7.33 -4.29
CA MET A 76 2.45 -6.57 -5.06
C MET A 76 3.07 -6.01 -6.33
N THR A 77 4.26 -5.42 -6.25
CA THR A 77 4.97 -4.88 -7.43
C THR A 77 6.17 -5.74 -7.84
N GLY A 78 6.74 -6.52 -6.91
CA GLY A 78 7.97 -7.29 -7.12
C GLY A 78 9.23 -6.57 -6.65
N ASP A 79 9.16 -5.26 -6.39
CA ASP A 79 10.28 -4.46 -5.88
C ASP A 79 10.43 -4.55 -4.35
N GLU A 80 9.44 -5.14 -3.67
CA GLU A 80 9.43 -5.23 -2.22
C GLU A 80 10.49 -6.19 -1.69
N VAL A 81 10.97 -5.93 -0.47
CA VAL A 81 11.75 -6.91 0.29
C VAL A 81 10.79 -8.03 0.75
N PRO A 82 10.84 -9.27 0.23
CA PRO A 82 9.71 -10.20 0.33
C PRO A 82 9.35 -10.69 1.74
N HIS A 83 10.27 -10.51 2.69
CA HIS A 83 10.08 -10.93 4.08
C HIS A 83 9.76 -9.77 5.03
N ALA A 84 9.87 -8.54 4.56
CA ALA A 84 9.67 -7.36 5.39
C ALA A 84 8.20 -6.93 5.30
N PRO A 85 7.49 -6.79 6.44
CA PRO A 85 6.12 -6.33 6.41
C PRO A 85 6.07 -4.82 6.12
N HIS A 86 4.91 -4.37 5.66
CA HIS A 86 4.56 -2.96 5.55
C HIS A 86 4.00 -2.44 6.88
N ILE A 87 4.09 -1.14 7.08
CA ILE A 87 3.38 -0.42 8.14
C ILE A 87 2.55 0.70 7.52
N ALA A 88 1.27 0.74 7.88
CA ALA A 88 0.37 1.86 7.65
C ALA A 88 0.17 2.59 8.97
N VAL A 89 0.36 3.92 8.98
CA VAL A 89 0.12 4.72 10.19
C VAL A 89 -0.84 5.85 9.87
N THR A 90 -1.85 6.02 10.72
CA THR A 90 -2.78 7.14 10.63
C THR A 90 -2.98 7.78 12.00
N ALA A 91 -3.44 9.03 12.03
CA ALA A 91 -3.79 9.74 13.25
C ALA A 91 -4.70 10.94 12.94
N LYS A 92 -5.49 11.35 13.93
CA LYS A 92 -6.34 12.55 13.84
C LYS A 92 -6.29 13.31 15.17
N PRO A 93 -5.57 14.45 15.24
CA PRO A 93 -4.78 15.09 14.18
C PRO A 93 -3.49 14.32 13.81
N TRP A 94 -2.93 14.59 12.62
CA TRP A 94 -1.64 14.05 12.20
C TRP A 94 -0.49 14.80 12.88
N PRO A 95 0.48 14.13 13.53
CA PRO A 95 1.57 14.79 14.27
C PRO A 95 2.68 15.38 13.37
N GLY A 96 2.51 15.32 12.04
CA GLY A 96 3.50 15.75 11.05
C GLY A 96 4.43 14.62 10.64
N THR A 97 5.13 14.02 11.60
CA THR A 97 6.00 12.85 11.38
C THR A 97 5.85 11.84 12.51
N VAL A 98 5.92 10.55 12.16
CA VAL A 98 5.89 9.44 13.11
C VAL A 98 7.21 8.69 13.03
N ALA A 99 7.78 8.35 14.18
CA ALA A 99 8.95 7.50 14.28
C ALA A 99 8.52 6.08 14.67
N LEU A 100 9.06 5.10 13.94
CA LEU A 100 9.00 3.68 14.28
C LEU A 100 10.35 3.28 14.85
N TYR A 101 10.36 2.77 16.07
CA TYR A 101 11.51 2.13 16.69
C TYR A 101 11.29 0.63 16.79
N ASN A 102 12.37 -0.16 16.69
CA ASN A 102 12.34 -1.60 16.89
C ASN A 102 13.41 -2.07 17.89
N SER A 103 13.17 -3.22 18.52
CA SER A 103 14.13 -3.93 19.36
C SER A 103 13.80 -5.43 19.49
N ASP A 104 14.80 -6.22 19.87
CA ASP A 104 14.66 -7.63 20.27
C ASP A 104 14.04 -7.82 21.67
N SER A 105 13.92 -6.74 22.45
CA SER A 105 13.34 -6.74 23.80
C SER A 105 12.64 -5.42 24.07
N ASP A 106 11.91 -5.27 25.18
CA ASP A 106 11.36 -3.97 25.60
C ASP A 106 12.44 -3.04 26.19
N SER A 107 13.57 -2.90 25.50
CA SER A 107 14.70 -2.04 25.86
C SER A 107 15.58 -1.78 24.63
N ASN A 108 16.48 -0.79 24.69
CA ASN A 108 17.48 -0.54 23.64
C ASN A 108 16.88 -0.32 22.23
N TYR A 109 15.75 0.36 22.16
CA TYR A 109 15.06 0.70 20.92
C TYR A 109 15.96 1.47 19.95
N ARG A 110 15.94 1.06 18.68
CA ARG A 110 16.64 1.73 17.58
C ARG A 110 15.63 2.26 16.58
N LEU A 111 15.91 3.45 16.04
CA LEU A 111 15.08 4.03 15.00
C LEU A 111 15.15 3.13 13.75
N ASP A 112 13.97 2.77 13.24
CA ASP A 112 13.79 1.95 12.04
C ASP A 112 13.36 2.84 10.88
N GLN A 113 12.23 3.55 11.03
CA GLN A 113 11.63 4.38 9.99
C GLN A 113 11.13 5.73 10.54
N ILE A 114 11.13 6.73 9.66
CA ILE A 114 10.40 8.00 9.85
C ILE A 114 9.33 8.07 8.77
N ILE A 115 8.07 8.14 9.19
CA ILE A 115 6.89 8.13 8.33
C ILE A 115 6.36 9.57 8.27
N GLY A 116 6.43 10.17 7.07
CA GLY A 116 6.03 11.55 6.83
C GLY A 116 4.58 11.74 6.39
N HIS A 117 3.99 10.69 5.79
CA HIS A 117 2.64 10.73 5.26
C HIS A 117 1.73 9.76 6.02
N ARG A 118 0.49 10.19 6.27
CA ARG A 118 -0.53 9.33 6.86
C ARG A 118 -1.04 8.34 5.79
N ALA A 119 -1.24 7.10 6.19
CA ALA A 119 -1.94 6.10 5.38
C ALA A 119 -3.46 6.27 5.48
N VAL A 120 -4.16 5.78 4.45
CA VAL A 120 -5.63 5.71 4.43
C VAL A 120 -6.06 4.39 5.09
N VAL A 121 -6.50 4.50 6.35
CA VAL A 121 -6.92 3.36 7.19
C VAL A 121 -8.35 3.59 7.68
N GLY A 122 -9.14 2.53 7.70
CA GLY A 122 -10.52 2.55 8.16
C GLY A 122 -10.98 1.20 8.69
N VAL A 123 -12.29 1.09 8.89
CA VAL A 123 -12.95 -0.16 9.27
C VAL A 123 -14.18 -0.38 8.37
N SER A 124 -14.49 -1.63 8.11
CA SER A 124 -15.76 -1.98 7.46
C SER A 124 -16.92 -1.77 8.42
N GLU A 125 -18.04 -1.24 7.91
CA GLU A 125 -19.30 -1.12 8.65
C GLU A 125 -20.31 -2.18 8.21
N THR A 126 -20.13 -2.73 7.01
CA THR A 126 -20.87 -3.89 6.49
C THR A 126 -19.94 -5.10 6.31
N PRO A 127 -20.47 -6.34 6.35
CA PRO A 127 -19.67 -7.52 6.05
C PRO A 127 -19.28 -7.57 4.56
N LEU A 128 -18.10 -8.12 4.28
CA LEU A 128 -17.65 -8.45 2.93
C LEU A 128 -17.65 -9.97 2.75
N PHE A 129 -18.64 -10.49 2.03
CA PHE A 129 -18.77 -11.92 1.75
C PHE A 129 -17.71 -12.41 0.76
N ALA A 130 -17.37 -13.69 0.82
CA ALA A 130 -16.51 -14.32 -0.18
C ALA A 130 -17.11 -14.17 -1.59
N ALA A 131 -16.23 -13.99 -2.58
CA ALA A 131 -16.61 -14.02 -4.00
C ALA A 131 -15.52 -14.70 -4.82
N SER A 132 -15.85 -15.09 -6.04
CA SER A 132 -14.86 -15.68 -6.96
C SER A 132 -13.75 -14.67 -7.27
N SER A 133 -12.49 -15.05 -7.06
CA SER A 133 -11.33 -14.22 -7.37
C SER A 133 -11.13 -13.98 -8.87
N SER A 134 -11.75 -14.81 -9.73
CA SER A 134 -11.66 -14.71 -11.18
C SER A 134 -12.73 -13.81 -11.82
N LEU A 135 -13.62 -13.22 -11.03
CA LEU A 135 -14.74 -12.43 -11.52
C LEU A 135 -14.83 -11.09 -10.79
N LEU A 136 -15.44 -10.11 -11.46
CA LEU A 136 -15.80 -8.86 -10.81
C LEU A 136 -16.94 -9.12 -9.81
N ASP A 137 -16.65 -8.87 -8.53
CA ASP A 137 -17.60 -8.93 -7.43
C ASP A 137 -18.55 -7.73 -7.50
N LYS A 138 -19.78 -8.03 -7.94
CA LYS A 138 -20.94 -7.14 -7.96
C LYS A 138 -21.90 -7.39 -6.79
N GLY A 139 -21.42 -8.03 -5.73
CA GLY A 139 -22.17 -8.24 -4.50
C GLY A 139 -22.48 -6.92 -3.77
N PRO A 140 -23.10 -6.99 -2.57
CA PRO A 140 -23.51 -5.83 -1.80
C PRO A 140 -22.41 -4.78 -1.61
N ASP A 141 -22.83 -3.55 -1.33
CA ASP A 141 -21.91 -2.44 -1.11
C ASP A 141 -21.09 -2.68 0.17
N LEU A 142 -19.77 -2.53 0.05
CA LEU A 142 -18.88 -2.55 1.20
C LEU A 142 -18.76 -1.11 1.73
N GLN A 143 -19.34 -0.87 2.90
CA GLN A 143 -19.25 0.43 3.56
C GLN A 143 -17.97 0.47 4.39
N ILE A 144 -17.10 1.44 4.09
CA ILE A 144 -15.84 1.66 4.81
C ILE A 144 -15.90 3.04 5.47
N ARG A 145 -15.68 3.09 6.78
CA ARG A 145 -15.45 4.33 7.52
C ARG A 145 -13.96 4.53 7.76
N LEU A 146 -13.41 5.57 7.15
CA LEU A 146 -12.01 5.97 7.28
C LEU A 146 -11.77 6.76 8.56
N THR A 147 -10.56 6.60 9.11
CA THR A 147 -10.05 7.47 10.18
C THR A 147 -9.72 8.86 9.64
N ALA A 148 -9.05 8.89 8.48
CA ALA A 148 -8.70 10.08 7.71
C ALA A 148 -8.33 9.66 6.27
N GLY A 149 -8.40 10.61 5.33
CA GLY A 149 -8.11 10.36 3.92
C GLY A 149 -9.35 10.38 3.06
N GLN A 150 -9.19 10.02 1.78
CA GLN A 150 -10.27 9.95 0.80
C GLN A 150 -10.05 8.72 -0.08
N LEU A 151 -11.14 8.18 -0.62
CA LEU A 151 -11.13 7.13 -1.63
C LEU A 151 -11.72 7.68 -2.92
N GLU A 152 -11.15 7.27 -4.04
CA GLU A 152 -11.59 7.68 -5.37
C GLU A 152 -11.88 6.45 -6.23
N GLY A 153 -12.88 6.56 -7.10
CA GLY A 153 -13.16 5.55 -8.10
C GLY A 153 -12.17 5.62 -9.26
N VAL A 154 -12.00 4.51 -9.96
CA VAL A 154 -11.18 4.38 -11.16
C VAL A 154 -12.00 3.78 -12.30
N ASP A 155 -11.57 3.99 -13.54
CA ASP A 155 -12.16 3.26 -14.66
C ASP A 155 -11.74 1.77 -14.64
N GLU A 156 -12.37 0.97 -15.51
CA GLU A 156 -12.13 -0.48 -15.57
C GLU A 156 -10.71 -0.83 -16.01
N ALA A 157 -10.13 -0.07 -16.94
CA ALA A 157 -8.79 -0.33 -17.44
C ALA A 157 -7.74 -0.09 -16.35
N ALA A 158 -7.90 1.00 -15.59
CA ALA A 158 -7.09 1.32 -14.43
C ALA A 158 -7.21 0.24 -13.34
N LEU A 159 -8.43 -0.22 -13.05
CA LEU A 159 -8.66 -1.34 -12.11
C LEU A 159 -7.90 -2.60 -12.55
N LEU A 160 -8.03 -2.99 -13.81
CA LEU A 160 -7.35 -4.18 -14.35
C LEU A 160 -5.82 -4.00 -14.42
N SER A 161 -5.34 -2.76 -14.37
CA SER A 161 -3.92 -2.42 -14.29
C SER A 161 -3.39 -2.33 -12.85
N GLY A 162 -4.14 -2.79 -11.84
CA GLY A 162 -3.69 -2.84 -10.44
C GLY A 162 -4.08 -1.63 -9.58
N ARG A 163 -4.91 -0.70 -10.07
CA ARG A 163 -5.31 0.49 -9.30
C ARG A 163 -6.35 0.16 -8.24
N ASN A 164 -6.38 1.00 -7.19
CA ASN A 164 -7.26 0.86 -6.03
C ASN A 164 -7.10 -0.45 -5.27
N LEU A 165 -5.85 -0.95 -5.18
CA LEU A 165 -5.51 -2.06 -4.30
C LEU A 165 -5.68 -1.67 -2.83
N ALA A 166 -6.32 -2.54 -2.05
CA ALA A 166 -6.56 -2.39 -0.63
C ALA A 166 -6.42 -3.74 0.08
N ALA A 167 -6.12 -3.70 1.37
CA ALA A 167 -6.13 -4.84 2.26
C ALA A 167 -7.35 -4.78 3.19
N ILE A 168 -7.98 -5.94 3.42
CA ILE A 168 -8.98 -6.13 4.47
C ILE A 168 -8.60 -7.34 5.33
N GLY A 169 -8.75 -7.21 6.65
CA GLY A 169 -8.31 -8.25 7.59
C GLY A 169 -8.89 -8.10 8.98
N ASP A 170 -8.54 -9.04 9.86
CA ASP A 170 -8.96 -9.08 11.26
C ASP A 170 -8.14 -8.16 12.19
N GLY A 171 -7.16 -7.45 11.63
CA GLY A 171 -6.26 -6.56 12.37
C GLY A 171 -4.96 -7.24 12.85
N SER A 172 -4.82 -8.56 12.68
CA SER A 172 -3.54 -9.23 12.86
C SER A 172 -2.58 -8.92 11.71
N ALA A 173 -1.27 -8.98 11.98
CA ALA A 173 -0.26 -8.62 10.99
C ALA A 173 -0.28 -9.51 9.73
N GLY A 174 -0.69 -10.77 9.84
CA GLY A 174 -0.51 -11.78 8.77
C GLY A 174 -1.79 -12.27 8.09
N ASN A 175 -2.96 -11.74 8.43
CA ASN A 175 -4.25 -12.20 7.89
C ASN A 175 -4.95 -11.11 7.07
N TRP A 176 -4.44 -10.90 5.85
CA TRP A 176 -4.90 -9.86 4.93
C TRP A 176 -5.38 -10.45 3.60
N GLU A 177 -6.63 -10.20 3.25
CA GLU A 177 -7.07 -10.33 1.86
C GLU A 177 -6.74 -9.03 1.10
N LEU A 178 -6.05 -9.15 -0.03
CA LEU A 178 -5.89 -8.06 -0.98
C LEU A 178 -7.05 -8.06 -1.98
N PHE A 179 -7.65 -6.90 -2.17
CA PHE A 179 -8.74 -6.69 -3.12
C PHE A 179 -8.62 -5.33 -3.79
N GLN A 180 -9.22 -5.18 -4.96
CA GLN A 180 -9.32 -3.91 -5.67
C GLN A 180 -10.78 -3.46 -5.73
N PHE A 181 -11.03 -2.16 -5.88
CA PHE A 181 -12.38 -1.62 -6.05
C PHE A 181 -12.45 -0.57 -7.15
N GLN A 182 -13.47 -0.68 -8.02
CA GLN A 182 -13.65 0.26 -9.11
C GLN A 182 -14.33 1.56 -8.65
N ARG A 183 -15.39 1.45 -7.86
CA ARG A 183 -16.21 2.61 -7.45
C ARG A 183 -16.05 2.88 -5.97
N ALA A 184 -15.82 4.15 -5.64
CA ALA A 184 -15.91 4.68 -4.29
C ALA A 184 -16.87 5.87 -4.30
N GLU A 185 -18.02 5.72 -3.65
CA GLU A 185 -19.02 6.78 -3.49
C GLU A 185 -18.99 7.28 -2.04
N LEU A 186 -18.84 8.59 -1.85
CA LEU A 186 -18.91 9.20 -0.52
C LEU A 186 -20.37 9.22 -0.04
N LEU A 187 -20.66 8.49 1.03
CA LEU A 187 -21.98 8.44 1.65
C LEU A 187 -22.14 9.58 2.67
N GLU A 188 -21.17 9.69 3.58
CA GLU A 188 -21.11 10.65 4.68
C GLU A 188 -19.64 11.02 4.96
N PRO A 189 -19.33 12.05 5.78
CA PRO A 189 -17.94 12.43 6.05
C PRO A 189 -17.05 11.25 6.51
N ASN A 190 -16.06 10.90 5.68
CA ASN A 190 -15.14 9.76 5.84
C ASN A 190 -15.76 8.37 5.65
N THR A 191 -17.00 8.25 5.19
CA THR A 191 -17.67 6.96 4.96
C THR A 191 -17.96 6.76 3.48
N TYR A 192 -17.48 5.66 2.92
CA TYR A 192 -17.54 5.37 1.48
C TYR A 192 -18.22 4.04 1.21
N LEU A 193 -18.96 3.95 0.10
CA LEU A 193 -19.49 2.71 -0.46
C LEU A 193 -18.57 2.24 -1.58
N LEU A 194 -17.95 1.07 -1.40
CA LEU A 194 -17.08 0.44 -2.36
C LEU A 194 -17.84 -0.63 -3.16
N ARG A 195 -17.75 -0.57 -4.49
CA ARG A 195 -18.44 -1.48 -5.42
C ARG A 195 -17.54 -1.95 -6.55
N ASN A 196 -17.97 -3.02 -7.22
CA ASN A 196 -17.27 -3.63 -8.35
C ASN A 196 -15.83 -3.97 -7.97
N ARG A 197 -15.68 -5.05 -7.20
CA ARG A 197 -14.41 -5.40 -6.56
C ARG A 197 -13.72 -6.57 -7.28
N LEU A 198 -12.39 -6.61 -7.28
CA LEU A 198 -11.62 -7.80 -7.63
C LEU A 198 -11.07 -8.40 -6.35
N ARG A 199 -11.36 -9.67 -6.09
CA ARG A 199 -11.14 -10.32 -4.78
C ARG A 199 -9.95 -11.25 -4.79
N GLY A 200 -9.38 -11.51 -3.62
CA GLY A 200 -8.31 -12.51 -3.47
C GLY A 200 -7.07 -12.27 -4.35
N GLN A 201 -6.69 -11.01 -4.55
CA GLN A 201 -5.60 -10.63 -5.44
C GLN A 201 -4.25 -11.11 -4.89
N LEU A 202 -3.27 -11.33 -5.78
CA LEU A 202 -1.89 -11.66 -5.41
C LEU A 202 -1.80 -12.87 -4.47
N GLY A 203 -2.60 -13.91 -4.78
CA GLY A 203 -2.61 -15.17 -4.03
C GLY A 203 -3.37 -15.14 -2.71
N SER A 204 -3.94 -13.99 -2.31
CA SER A 204 -4.72 -13.91 -1.08
C SER A 204 -6.08 -14.61 -1.18
N ASP A 205 -6.47 -15.08 -2.37
CA ASP A 205 -7.63 -15.96 -2.58
C ASP A 205 -7.57 -17.22 -1.71
N GLY A 206 -6.37 -17.75 -1.45
CA GLY A 206 -6.19 -18.96 -0.64
C GLY A 206 -6.43 -18.77 0.87
N ILE A 207 -6.62 -17.53 1.34
CA ILE A 207 -6.94 -17.22 2.74
C ILE A 207 -8.26 -16.46 2.91
N MET A 208 -9.01 -16.26 1.82
CA MET A 208 -10.28 -15.55 1.85
C MET A 208 -11.29 -16.31 2.74
N PRO A 209 -11.78 -15.73 3.85
CA PRO A 209 -12.80 -16.36 4.68
C PRO A 209 -14.16 -16.32 3.96
N ALA A 210 -15.12 -17.10 4.43
CA ALA A 210 -16.51 -17.04 3.94
C ALA A 210 -17.10 -15.62 4.04
N GLN A 211 -16.68 -14.86 5.05
CA GLN A 211 -16.95 -13.43 5.18
C GLN A 211 -15.87 -12.74 6.01
N TRP A 212 -15.57 -11.50 5.68
CA TRP A 212 -15.01 -10.53 6.61
C TRP A 212 -16.18 -9.83 7.33
N PRO A 213 -16.28 -9.91 8.66
CA PRO A 213 -17.37 -9.29 9.39
C PRO A 213 -17.29 -7.75 9.36
N SER A 214 -18.37 -7.08 9.74
CA SER A 214 -18.33 -5.66 10.09
C SER A 214 -17.30 -5.44 11.22
N GLY A 215 -16.55 -4.35 11.15
CA GLY A 215 -15.42 -4.03 12.02
C GLY A 215 -14.07 -4.56 11.52
N SER A 216 -14.00 -5.18 10.33
CA SER A 216 -12.73 -5.60 9.74
C SER A 216 -11.89 -4.39 9.38
N THR A 217 -10.57 -4.49 9.57
CA THR A 217 -9.64 -3.39 9.30
C THR A 217 -9.48 -3.24 7.78
N PHE A 218 -9.56 -2.01 7.28
CA PHE A 218 -9.32 -1.65 5.89
C PHE A 218 -8.08 -0.76 5.80
N VAL A 219 -7.20 -1.06 4.83
CA VAL A 219 -6.02 -0.25 4.52
C VAL A 219 -5.93 -0.09 3.01
N LEU A 220 -5.89 1.15 2.50
CA LEU A 220 -5.56 1.39 1.09
C LEU A 220 -4.07 1.13 0.87
N ILE A 221 -3.71 0.38 -0.18
CA ILE A 221 -2.33 0.19 -0.57
C ILE A 221 -1.91 1.35 -1.47
N ASP A 222 -1.14 2.28 -0.92
CA ASP A 222 -0.62 3.46 -1.60
C ASP A 222 0.83 3.75 -1.16
N PRO A 223 1.51 4.74 -1.76
CA PRO A 223 2.89 5.09 -1.40
C PRO A 223 3.09 5.61 0.04
N ALA A 224 2.05 5.79 0.86
CA ALA A 224 2.20 6.14 2.26
C ALA A 224 2.54 4.93 3.14
N LEU A 225 2.33 3.71 2.64
CA LEU A 225 2.82 2.49 3.29
C LEU A 225 4.34 2.39 3.11
N THR A 226 5.03 1.93 4.15
CA THR A 226 6.49 1.74 4.12
C THR A 226 6.86 0.35 4.62
N GLN A 227 7.88 -0.28 4.03
CA GLN A 227 8.44 -1.51 4.58
C GLN A 227 9.36 -1.21 5.75
N ILE A 228 9.20 -1.96 6.84
CA ILE A 228 10.09 -1.86 8.01
C ILE A 228 11.37 -2.65 7.77
N ALA A 229 12.47 -2.28 8.43
CA ALA A 229 13.69 -3.07 8.35
C ALA A 229 13.56 -4.35 9.18
N LEU A 230 13.23 -5.46 8.52
CA LEU A 230 13.25 -6.79 9.12
C LEU A 230 14.37 -7.63 8.51
N LYS A 231 15.23 -8.20 9.37
CA LYS A 231 16.23 -9.18 8.93
C LYS A 231 15.56 -10.52 8.67
N THR A 232 16.02 -11.28 7.67
CA THR A 232 15.46 -12.60 7.36
C THR A 232 15.49 -13.57 8.55
N ALA A 233 16.54 -13.54 9.37
CA ALA A 233 16.67 -14.36 10.58
C ALA A 233 15.70 -13.99 11.72
N ALA A 234 15.05 -12.83 11.64
CA ALA A 234 14.07 -12.36 12.62
C ALA A 234 12.61 -12.76 12.28
N ARG A 235 12.40 -13.50 11.19
CA ARG A 235 11.08 -14.05 10.85
C ARG A 235 10.58 -14.97 11.96
N ASN A 236 9.28 -14.92 12.22
CA ASN A 236 8.59 -15.67 13.27
C ASN A 236 9.10 -15.43 14.70
N LEU A 237 9.95 -14.41 14.91
CA LEU A 237 10.39 -14.00 16.24
C LEU A 237 9.64 -12.74 16.66
N ALA A 238 9.13 -12.75 17.89
CA ALA A 238 8.49 -11.58 18.49
C ALA A 238 9.50 -10.44 18.62
N ARG A 239 9.13 -9.26 18.13
CA ARG A 239 9.94 -8.04 18.15
C ARG A 239 9.12 -6.92 18.76
N HIS A 240 9.78 -6.04 19.49
CA HIS A 240 9.14 -4.92 20.16
C HIS A 240 9.20 -3.69 19.26
N TYR A 241 8.06 -3.03 19.09
CA TYR A 241 7.92 -1.84 18.28
C TYR A 241 7.33 -0.69 19.10
N ARG A 242 7.93 0.49 18.98
CA ARG A 242 7.38 1.73 19.53
C ARG A 242 7.10 2.71 18.42
N ILE A 243 5.86 3.18 18.34
CA ILE A 243 5.37 4.01 17.24
C ILE A 243 4.70 5.26 17.80
N GLY A 244 5.22 6.44 17.45
CA GLY A 244 4.70 7.69 17.99
C GLY A 244 5.28 8.93 17.30
N PRO A 245 4.87 10.14 17.72
CA PRO A 245 5.34 11.39 17.12
C PRO A 245 6.87 11.50 17.14
N ALA A 246 7.50 11.69 15.98
CA ALA A 246 8.96 11.69 15.84
C ALA A 246 9.67 12.82 16.60
N ARG A 247 8.93 13.87 16.98
CA ARG A 247 9.43 15.00 17.78
C ARG A 247 9.48 14.72 19.29
N ARG A 248 9.15 13.49 19.72
CA ARG A 248 9.14 13.04 21.12
C ARG A 248 10.02 11.80 21.28
N GLY A 249 10.53 11.61 22.50
CA GLY A 249 11.24 10.38 22.87
C GLY A 249 10.30 9.17 22.86
N TYR A 250 10.82 7.97 22.60
CA TYR A 250 10.04 6.73 22.52
C TYR A 250 9.42 6.29 23.86
N ASP A 251 9.80 6.95 24.95
CA ASP A 251 9.26 6.80 26.30
C ASP A 251 8.07 7.72 26.60
N ASP A 252 7.75 8.64 25.69
CA ASP A 252 6.60 9.55 25.80
C ASP A 252 5.26 8.76 25.74
N PRO A 253 4.24 9.13 26.53
CA PRO A 253 2.94 8.44 26.54
C PRO A 253 2.20 8.43 25.20
N SER A 254 2.59 9.25 24.23
CA SER A 254 2.04 9.24 22.87
C SER A 254 2.56 8.09 22.00
N TYR A 255 3.55 7.31 22.47
CA TYR A 255 4.03 6.13 21.77
C TYR A 255 3.18 4.90 22.09
N GLU A 256 2.73 4.22 21.03
CA GLU A 256 2.13 2.91 21.11
C GLU A 256 3.23 1.84 21.17
N HIS A 257 3.08 0.87 22.08
CA HIS A 257 3.92 -0.32 22.12
C HIS A 257 3.18 -1.49 21.48
N ARG A 258 3.85 -2.18 20.54
CA ARG A 258 3.37 -3.40 19.89
C ARG A 258 4.44 -4.49 19.96
N ILE A 259 3.99 -5.73 20.05
CA ILE A 259 4.86 -6.90 19.98
C ILE A 259 4.34 -7.75 18.82
N GLU A 260 5.13 -7.86 17.76
CA GLU A 260 4.72 -8.50 16.51
C GLU A 260 5.75 -9.53 16.07
N ALA A 261 5.29 -10.58 15.39
CA ALA A 261 6.11 -11.57 14.73
C ALA A 261 5.62 -11.76 13.29
N PHE A 262 6.53 -11.68 12.32
CA PHE A 262 6.17 -11.70 10.90
C PHE A 262 6.66 -12.97 10.24
N SER A 263 5.78 -13.64 9.49
CA SER A 263 6.11 -14.85 8.75
C SER A 263 6.86 -14.55 7.46
N GLY A 264 6.78 -13.32 6.94
CA GLY A 264 7.32 -12.92 5.65
C GLY A 264 6.48 -13.50 4.51
N ILE A 265 5.21 -13.08 4.43
CA ILE A 265 4.20 -13.61 3.52
C ILE A 265 4.55 -13.39 2.04
N GLY A 266 5.34 -12.37 1.70
CA GLY A 266 5.87 -12.21 0.34
C GLY A 266 6.77 -13.37 -0.11
N LEU A 267 7.33 -14.16 0.81
CA LEU A 267 8.05 -15.39 0.48
C LEU A 267 7.12 -16.60 0.25
N ARG A 268 5.85 -16.55 0.68
CA ARG A 268 4.92 -17.69 0.67
C ARG A 268 4.44 -18.00 -0.75
N PRO A 269 4.60 -19.24 -1.25
CA PRO A 269 4.01 -19.65 -2.52
C PRO A 269 2.48 -19.56 -2.51
N TYR A 270 1.92 -19.25 -3.69
CA TYR A 270 0.47 -19.27 -3.91
C TYR A 270 -0.06 -20.71 -3.87
N ALA A 271 -1.34 -20.87 -3.52
CA ALA A 271 -2.00 -22.17 -3.60
C ALA A 271 -2.12 -22.61 -5.06
N PRO A 272 -1.72 -23.84 -5.45
CA PRO A 272 -1.94 -24.36 -6.79
C PRO A 272 -3.42 -24.23 -7.22
N CYS A 273 -3.68 -24.13 -8.52
CA CYS A 273 -5.06 -24.04 -9.02
C CYS A 273 -5.47 -25.30 -9.79
N HIS A 274 -6.76 -25.38 -10.12
CA HIS A 274 -7.31 -26.44 -10.96
C HIS A 274 -7.00 -27.87 -10.49
N LEU A 275 -7.12 -28.13 -9.18
CA LEU A 275 -7.01 -29.49 -8.65
C LEU A 275 -8.08 -30.38 -9.30
N ARG A 276 -7.62 -31.47 -9.92
CA ARG A 276 -8.47 -32.46 -10.59
C ARG A 276 -8.13 -33.85 -10.09
N VAL A 277 -9.16 -34.66 -9.96
CA VAL A 277 -9.06 -36.08 -9.62
C VAL A 277 -9.71 -36.92 -10.71
N THR A 278 -9.05 -38.01 -11.08
CA THR A 278 -9.60 -39.05 -11.95
C THR A 278 -9.32 -40.42 -11.35
N ALA A 279 -10.16 -41.40 -11.63
CA ALA A 279 -9.86 -42.79 -11.28
C ALA A 279 -8.67 -43.29 -12.14
N ASP A 280 -7.78 -44.06 -11.53
CA ASP A 280 -6.62 -44.65 -12.23
C ASP A 280 -6.94 -45.98 -12.96
N GLY A 281 -8.17 -46.49 -12.80
CA GLY A 281 -8.60 -47.78 -13.35
C GLY A 281 -8.15 -49.01 -12.55
N ALA A 282 -7.37 -48.83 -11.49
CA ALA A 282 -6.84 -49.88 -10.61
C ALA A 282 -7.34 -49.78 -9.15
N GLY A 283 -8.32 -48.89 -8.89
CA GLY A 283 -8.89 -48.63 -7.56
C GLY A 283 -8.23 -47.48 -6.81
N GLY A 284 -7.20 -46.85 -7.37
CA GLY A 284 -6.59 -45.63 -6.86
C GLY A 284 -7.21 -44.37 -7.47
N SER A 285 -6.54 -43.24 -7.30
CA SER A 285 -6.88 -41.98 -7.98
C SER A 285 -5.63 -41.23 -8.42
N MET A 286 -5.74 -40.61 -9.58
CA MET A 286 -4.73 -39.71 -10.13
C MET A 286 -5.15 -38.26 -9.87
N TRP A 287 -4.24 -37.51 -9.28
CA TRP A 287 -4.39 -36.10 -8.96
C TRP A 287 -3.49 -35.26 -9.83
N SER A 288 -4.00 -34.12 -10.30
CA SER A 288 -3.23 -33.13 -11.05
C SER A 288 -3.66 -31.72 -10.67
N TRP A 289 -2.76 -30.75 -10.84
CA TRP A 289 -3.00 -29.34 -10.57
C TRP A 289 -2.14 -28.47 -11.49
N ILE A 290 -2.37 -27.16 -11.45
CA ILE A 290 -1.58 -26.17 -12.17
C ILE A 290 -0.81 -25.31 -11.16
N ARG A 291 0.49 -25.16 -11.39
CA ARG A 291 1.37 -24.30 -10.60
C ARG A 291 0.97 -22.83 -10.77
N ARG A 292 1.08 -22.05 -9.70
CA ARG A 292 1.02 -20.58 -9.77
C ARG A 292 2.36 -20.02 -9.33
N THR A 293 2.83 -18.97 -9.99
CA THR A 293 3.98 -18.20 -9.53
C THR A 293 3.54 -16.85 -8.98
N ARG A 294 4.35 -16.30 -8.08
CA ARG A 294 4.21 -14.95 -7.52
C ARG A 294 5.27 -13.96 -8.04
N ILE A 295 6.27 -14.46 -8.77
CA ILE A 295 7.35 -13.67 -9.35
C ILE A 295 7.20 -13.75 -10.86
N ASP A 296 7.04 -12.58 -11.49
CA ASP A 296 6.99 -12.40 -12.95
C ASP A 296 5.96 -13.32 -13.65
N GLY A 297 4.81 -13.55 -12.99
CA GLY A 297 3.77 -14.46 -13.47
C GLY A 297 2.86 -13.91 -14.57
N ASP A 298 2.93 -12.61 -14.82
CA ASP A 298 2.06 -11.90 -15.75
C ASP A 298 2.72 -11.67 -17.13
N GLU A 299 3.91 -12.23 -17.38
CA GLU A 299 4.61 -12.11 -18.66
C GLU A 299 4.09 -13.15 -19.68
N TRP A 300 3.63 -12.66 -20.84
CA TRP A 300 3.02 -13.49 -21.90
C TRP A 300 3.99 -13.91 -23.01
N ASP A 301 5.18 -13.30 -23.04
CA ASP A 301 6.18 -13.53 -24.08
C ASP A 301 7.00 -14.81 -23.85
N LEU A 302 6.91 -15.38 -22.64
CA LEU A 302 7.63 -16.58 -22.25
C LEU A 302 6.78 -17.84 -22.45
N PRO A 303 7.38 -18.99 -22.83
CA PRO A 303 6.64 -20.26 -22.95
C PRO A 303 6.06 -20.79 -21.63
N GLU A 304 6.69 -20.45 -20.51
CA GLU A 304 6.31 -20.86 -19.16
C GLU A 304 6.71 -19.76 -18.19
N VAL A 305 5.85 -19.45 -17.22
CA VAL A 305 6.11 -18.43 -16.22
C VAL A 305 7.25 -18.86 -15.28
N PRO A 306 8.07 -17.93 -14.75
CA PRO A 306 9.17 -18.30 -13.86
C PRO A 306 8.73 -19.15 -12.66
N LEU A 307 9.62 -20.05 -12.22
CA LEU A 307 9.33 -20.93 -11.09
C LEU A 307 9.15 -20.14 -9.78
N GLY A 308 9.99 -19.13 -9.59
CA GLY A 308 10.00 -18.28 -8.40
C GLY A 308 10.54 -18.99 -7.13
N GLU A 309 11.02 -20.22 -7.24
CA GLU A 309 11.60 -21.07 -6.19
C GLU A 309 12.79 -21.86 -6.75
N GLU A 310 13.64 -22.42 -5.87
CA GLU A 310 14.84 -23.17 -6.27
C GLU A 310 14.53 -24.51 -6.96
N SER A 311 13.36 -25.11 -6.66
CA SER A 311 12.91 -26.37 -7.23
C SER A 311 11.39 -26.48 -7.18
N GLU A 312 10.79 -27.12 -8.17
CA GLU A 312 9.35 -27.41 -8.17
C GLU A 312 9.06 -28.62 -7.27
N VAL A 313 8.49 -28.35 -6.10
CA VAL A 313 8.19 -29.37 -5.09
C VAL A 313 6.83 -29.06 -4.46
N TYR A 314 6.03 -30.10 -4.24
CA TYR A 314 4.71 -30.02 -3.61
C TYR A 314 4.60 -30.97 -2.44
N VAL A 315 3.90 -30.54 -1.40
CA VAL A 315 3.36 -31.42 -0.36
C VAL A 315 1.90 -31.72 -0.67
N VAL A 316 1.54 -33.01 -0.60
CA VAL A 316 0.18 -33.50 -0.79
C VAL A 316 -0.27 -34.17 0.51
N ARG A 317 -1.45 -33.79 1.01
CA ARG A 317 -2.06 -34.37 2.21
C ARG A 317 -3.40 -34.98 1.89
N VAL A 318 -3.62 -36.22 2.33
CA VAL A 318 -4.95 -36.84 2.35
C VAL A 318 -5.56 -36.60 3.73
N MET A 319 -6.73 -35.99 3.75
CA MET A 319 -7.42 -35.54 4.96
C MET A 319 -8.74 -36.29 5.15
N GLN A 320 -8.96 -36.83 6.34
CA GLN A 320 -10.26 -37.34 6.80
C GLN A 320 -10.74 -36.45 7.94
N GLY A 321 -11.68 -35.55 7.65
CA GLY A 321 -12.03 -34.47 8.58
C GLY A 321 -10.79 -33.61 8.88
N SER A 322 -10.38 -33.55 10.14
CA SER A 322 -9.17 -32.82 10.57
C SER A 322 -7.89 -33.66 10.63
N MET A 323 -7.98 -34.98 10.40
CA MET A 323 -6.84 -35.88 10.49
C MET A 323 -6.09 -35.99 9.16
N ILE A 324 -4.76 -35.83 9.20
CA ILE A 324 -3.88 -36.16 8.08
C ILE A 324 -3.69 -37.68 8.10
N LEU A 325 -4.25 -38.38 7.11
CA LEU A 325 -4.03 -39.82 6.93
C LEU A 325 -2.72 -40.11 6.22
N ARG A 326 -2.37 -39.26 5.24
CA ARG A 326 -1.14 -39.38 4.46
C ARG A 326 -0.56 -38.01 4.15
N GLU A 327 0.76 -37.92 4.19
CA GLU A 327 1.53 -36.81 3.66
C GLU A 327 2.58 -37.37 2.69
N ALA A 328 2.64 -36.82 1.48
CA ALA A 328 3.58 -37.21 0.45
C ALA A 328 4.21 -35.96 -0.19
N VAL A 329 5.42 -36.12 -0.74
CA VAL A 329 6.13 -35.07 -1.48
C VAL A 329 6.29 -35.52 -2.93
N THR A 330 6.01 -34.61 -3.86
CA THR A 330 6.19 -34.83 -5.31
C THR A 330 6.92 -33.66 -5.95
N THR A 331 7.70 -33.94 -7.00
CA THR A 331 8.46 -32.95 -7.78
C THR A 331 7.81 -32.63 -9.12
N THR A 332 6.57 -33.08 -9.32
CA THR A 332 5.76 -32.81 -10.51
C THR A 332 4.35 -32.42 -10.09
N PRO A 333 3.59 -31.69 -10.90
CA PRO A 333 2.25 -31.21 -10.53
C PRO A 333 1.17 -32.30 -10.67
N ASN A 334 1.52 -33.53 -10.30
CA ASN A 334 0.65 -34.69 -10.25
C ASN A 334 1.10 -35.64 -9.14
N TRP A 335 0.14 -36.45 -8.67
CA TRP A 335 0.35 -37.47 -7.66
C TRP A 335 -0.67 -38.60 -7.83
N ILE A 336 -0.24 -39.84 -7.58
CA ILE A 336 -1.12 -41.02 -7.63
C ILE A 336 -1.32 -41.50 -6.20
N TYR A 337 -2.59 -41.59 -5.80
CA TYR A 337 -3.00 -42.23 -4.56
C TYR A 337 -3.45 -43.66 -4.87
N THR A 338 -2.53 -44.61 -4.75
CA THR A 338 -2.75 -45.99 -5.20
C THR A 338 -3.81 -46.71 -4.37
N ALA A 339 -4.41 -47.78 -4.92
CA ALA A 339 -5.37 -48.59 -4.19
C ALA A 339 -4.80 -49.20 -2.90
N ALA A 340 -3.51 -49.58 -2.91
CA ALA A 340 -2.83 -50.11 -1.74
C ALA A 340 -2.69 -49.05 -0.65
N GLU A 341 -2.26 -47.84 -1.02
CA GLU A 341 -2.14 -46.73 -0.07
C GLU A 341 -3.50 -46.31 0.52
N LYS A 342 -4.57 -46.29 -0.30
CA LYS A 342 -5.93 -46.06 0.20
C LYS A 342 -6.37 -47.10 1.23
N ALA A 343 -6.04 -48.36 0.99
CA ALA A 343 -6.36 -49.45 1.91
C ALA A 343 -5.55 -49.36 3.21
N ASP A 344 -4.26 -49.04 3.12
CA ASP A 344 -3.38 -48.86 4.27
C ASP A 344 -3.82 -47.68 5.14
N ASP A 345 -4.22 -46.57 4.51
CA ASP A 345 -4.69 -45.37 5.20
C ASP A 345 -6.12 -45.52 5.76
N GLY A 346 -6.88 -46.52 5.28
CA GLY A 346 -8.28 -46.72 5.65
C GLY A 346 -9.18 -45.54 5.28
N VAL A 347 -8.84 -44.78 4.23
CA VAL A 347 -9.58 -43.60 3.81
C VAL A 347 -11.00 -43.96 3.38
N SER A 348 -11.97 -43.11 3.73
CA SER A 348 -13.37 -43.28 3.32
C SER A 348 -13.95 -41.97 2.80
N VAL A 349 -14.89 -42.06 1.86
CA VAL A 349 -15.58 -40.86 1.36
C VAL A 349 -16.57 -40.34 2.41
N PRO A 350 -16.73 -39.00 2.54
CA PRO A 350 -15.95 -37.98 1.86
C PRO A 350 -14.55 -37.79 2.50
N TYR A 351 -13.54 -37.55 1.67
CA TYR A 351 -12.19 -37.15 2.09
C TYR A 351 -11.70 -35.96 1.25
N GLU A 352 -10.70 -35.24 1.72
CA GLU A 352 -10.08 -34.14 0.98
C GLU A 352 -8.63 -34.43 0.63
N VAL A 353 -8.17 -33.88 -0.49
CA VAL A 353 -6.75 -33.77 -0.80
C VAL A 353 -6.35 -32.31 -0.79
N HIS A 354 -5.31 -32.02 -0.01
CA HIS A 354 -4.74 -30.68 0.11
C HIS A 354 -3.37 -30.68 -0.55
N VAL A 355 -3.12 -29.70 -1.42
CA VAL A 355 -1.85 -29.56 -2.14
C VAL A 355 -1.28 -28.17 -1.95
N ALA A 356 0.01 -28.07 -1.59
CA ALA A 356 0.74 -26.80 -1.51
C ALA A 356 2.11 -26.91 -2.15
N GLN A 357 2.54 -25.86 -2.85
CA GLN A 357 3.91 -25.72 -3.31
C GLN A 357 4.84 -25.43 -2.13
N ILE A 358 6.05 -25.99 -2.14
CA ILE A 358 7.05 -25.81 -1.09
C ILE A 358 8.10 -24.80 -1.55
N SER A 359 8.37 -23.80 -0.70
CA SER A 359 9.52 -22.91 -0.81
C SER A 359 10.62 -23.38 0.14
N ALA A 360 11.89 -23.34 -0.30
CA ALA A 360 13.02 -23.59 0.59
C ALA A 360 13.15 -22.51 1.68
N ARG A 361 12.59 -21.32 1.45
CA ARG A 361 12.67 -20.17 2.36
C ARG A 361 11.45 -20.04 3.26
N PHE A 362 10.26 -20.39 2.78
CA PHE A 362 9.02 -20.26 3.54
C PHE A 362 8.51 -21.58 4.14
N GLY A 363 8.80 -22.72 3.48
CA GLY A 363 8.12 -23.99 3.72
C GLY A 363 6.90 -24.14 2.81
N ALA A 364 5.89 -24.89 3.24
CA ALA A 364 4.66 -25.06 2.49
C ALA A 364 3.92 -23.71 2.33
N GLY A 365 3.49 -23.43 1.10
CA GLY A 365 2.63 -22.31 0.76
C GLY A 365 1.18 -22.52 1.20
N LEU A 366 0.27 -21.80 0.56
CA LEU A 366 -1.16 -22.02 0.79
C LEU A 366 -1.63 -23.34 0.17
N PHE A 367 -2.57 -24.00 0.85
CA PHE A 367 -3.13 -25.27 0.39
C PHE A 367 -4.35 -25.05 -0.49
N ALA A 368 -4.28 -25.55 -1.70
CA ALA A 368 -5.45 -25.80 -2.52
C ALA A 368 -6.13 -27.09 -2.06
N ARG A 369 -7.46 -27.15 -2.12
CA ARG A 369 -8.25 -28.26 -1.58
C ARG A 369 -9.26 -28.76 -2.59
N ALA A 370 -9.47 -30.07 -2.60
CA ALA A 370 -10.53 -30.71 -3.37
C ALA A 370 -11.11 -31.87 -2.56
N THR A 371 -12.44 -31.94 -2.51
CA THR A 371 -13.18 -33.00 -1.82
C THR A 371 -13.55 -34.09 -2.82
N VAL A 372 -13.40 -35.35 -2.41
CA VAL A 372 -13.94 -36.52 -3.10
C VAL A 372 -15.18 -36.95 -2.32
N SER A 373 -16.34 -36.80 -2.93
CA SER A 373 -17.62 -36.91 -2.22
C SER A 373 -18.45 -38.14 -2.58
N ASP A 374 -18.31 -38.70 -3.79
CA ASP A 374 -18.91 -39.96 -4.26
C ASP A 374 -18.32 -40.35 -5.63
#